data_AF-A0A1V4YHP5-F1
#
_entry.id   AF-A0A1V4YHP5-F1
#
_cell.length_a   1.000
_cell.length_b   1.000
_cell.length_c   1.000
_cell.angle_alpha   90.00
_cell.angle_beta   90.00
_cell.angle_gamma   90.00
#
_symmetry.space_group_name_H-M   'P 1'
#
loop_
_entity.id
_entity.type
_entity.pdbx_description
1 polymer ?
#
loop_
_entity_poly.entity_id
_entity_poly.type
_entity_poly.pdbx_seq_one_letter_code
_entity_poly.pdbx_strand_id
1 'polypeptide(L)'
;MPDTMELKKKIAELKKERNAVILAHNYERGEIQDIADFLGDSLELSQKAVELDADVIVFCGVHFMAESAAVLSPDKIVLLPEIDARCPMADMARVDSLRSLKQQHPDAAVICYVNTTAEIKAECDICCTSANAIEVVKSLEQRKIIFVPDKNLADYVARNTDKQIIPWVGYCPTHNQILPIDVQRAKNLHPMAEVLAHPECRREVLDMSDRIFSTTGMVNYIRTSGSNEFIIATESGLLHRLKKENPHKKFYEVSPYTMCPDMKMIDIKAVADSLENMKYVITVPEDIRIKAKQSLDRMLAIKRKR
;
A
#
# COMPACT_ATOMS: atom_id res chain seq x y z
N MET A 1 0.08 21.62 -23.97
CA MET A 1 -0.45 20.77 -22.88
C MET A 1 -1.36 21.65 -22.05
N PRO A 2 -2.57 21.22 -21.69
CA PRO A 2 -3.47 22.02 -20.86
C PRO A 2 -2.76 22.41 -19.55
N ASP A 3 -3.08 23.59 -19.02
CA ASP A 3 -2.50 24.06 -17.76
C ASP A 3 -2.93 23.13 -16.61
N THR A 4 -2.02 22.87 -15.66
CA THR A 4 -2.33 22.05 -14.47
C THR A 4 -3.51 22.64 -13.70
N MET A 5 -3.66 23.96 -13.65
CA MET A 5 -4.83 24.59 -13.02
C MET A 5 -6.14 24.29 -13.76
N GLU A 6 -6.13 24.30 -15.10
CA GLU A 6 -7.30 23.95 -15.90
C GLU A 6 -7.72 22.50 -15.67
N LEU A 7 -6.75 21.57 -15.62
CA LEU A 7 -7.03 20.16 -15.33
C LEU A 7 -7.58 19.97 -13.93
N LYS A 8 -7.04 20.65 -12.90
CA LYS A 8 -7.59 20.61 -11.54
C LYS A 8 -9.04 21.07 -11.49
N LYS A 9 -9.36 22.15 -12.22
CA LYS A 9 -10.74 22.65 -12.32
C LYS A 9 -11.66 21.65 -13.02
N LYS A 10 -11.24 21.11 -14.16
CA LYS A 10 -11.98 20.08 -14.91
C LYS A 10 -12.27 18.85 -14.04
N ILE A 11 -11.27 18.36 -13.29
CA ILE A 11 -11.43 17.24 -12.37
C ILE A 11 -12.46 17.56 -11.27
N ALA A 12 -12.41 18.76 -10.69
CA ALA A 12 -13.37 19.16 -9.66
C ALA A 12 -14.81 19.25 -10.19
N GLU A 13 -15.00 19.67 -11.45
CA GLU A 13 -16.30 19.68 -12.14
C GLU A 13 -16.80 18.25 -12.39
N LEU A 14 -15.97 17.41 -13.02
CA LEU A 14 -16.30 16.01 -13.32
C LEU A 14 -16.62 15.19 -12.06
N LYS A 15 -15.89 15.41 -10.95
CA LYS A 15 -16.20 14.75 -9.68
C LYS A 15 -17.61 15.04 -9.19
N LYS A 16 -18.07 16.28 -9.31
CA LYS A 16 -19.43 16.66 -8.92
C LYS A 16 -20.47 16.04 -9.85
N GLU A 17 -20.23 16.09 -11.15
CA GLU A 17 -21.14 15.53 -12.16
C GLU A 17 -21.32 14.02 -12.03
N ARG A 18 -20.26 13.31 -11.63
CA ARG A 18 -20.23 11.85 -11.51
C ARG A 18 -20.45 11.33 -10.10
N ASN A 19 -20.67 12.21 -9.12
CA ASN A 19 -20.64 11.85 -7.69
C ASN A 19 -19.41 10.98 -7.35
N ALA A 20 -18.24 11.45 -7.77
CA ALA A 20 -16.99 10.70 -7.70
C ALA A 20 -16.06 11.19 -6.58
N VAL A 21 -15.38 10.23 -5.96
CA VAL A 21 -14.28 10.48 -5.01
C VAL A 21 -12.96 9.99 -5.56
N ILE A 22 -11.87 10.71 -5.25
CA ILE A 22 -10.50 10.34 -5.57
C ILE A 22 -9.84 9.79 -4.30
N LEU A 23 -9.48 8.51 -4.34
CA LEU A 23 -8.67 7.85 -3.32
C LEU A 23 -7.23 7.76 -3.83
N ALA A 24 -6.27 8.34 -3.12
CA ALA A 24 -4.87 8.32 -3.53
C ALA A 24 -3.98 7.60 -2.51
N HIS A 25 -3.03 6.80 -3.02
CA HIS A 25 -1.97 6.23 -2.18
C HIS A 25 -0.91 7.28 -1.82
N ASN A 26 -0.28 7.11 -0.66
CA ASN A 26 0.82 7.97 -0.19
C ASN A 26 2.03 8.07 -1.12
N TYR A 27 2.14 7.17 -2.11
CA TYR A 27 3.20 7.14 -3.11
C TYR A 27 2.84 7.83 -4.42
N GLU A 28 1.64 8.38 -4.53
CA GLU A 28 1.24 9.13 -5.72
C GLU A 28 2.07 10.40 -5.89
N ARG A 29 2.04 10.97 -7.09
CA ARG A 29 2.69 12.28 -7.35
C ARG A 29 2.05 13.38 -6.50
N GLY A 30 2.82 14.43 -6.20
CA GLY A 30 2.32 15.52 -5.34
C GLY A 30 1.06 16.18 -5.87
N GLU A 31 0.96 16.38 -7.18
CA GLU A 31 -0.22 16.93 -7.84
C GLU A 31 -1.46 16.03 -7.75
N ILE A 32 -1.28 14.71 -7.64
CA ILE A 32 -2.35 13.73 -7.43
C ILE A 32 -2.79 13.72 -5.97
N GLN A 33 -1.82 13.74 -5.04
CA GLN A 33 -2.10 13.86 -3.61
C GLN A 33 -2.89 15.14 -3.29
N ASP A 34 -2.63 16.24 -4.02
CA ASP A 34 -3.28 17.53 -3.81
C ASP A 34 -4.75 17.59 -4.28
N ILE A 35 -5.18 16.70 -5.18
CA ILE A 35 -6.57 16.64 -5.68
C ILE A 35 -7.39 15.51 -5.07
N ALA A 36 -6.76 14.65 -4.26
CA ALA A 36 -7.40 13.51 -3.62
C ALA A 36 -8.40 13.95 -2.54
N ASP A 37 -9.55 13.26 -2.45
CA ASP A 37 -10.47 13.42 -1.32
C ASP A 37 -9.97 12.70 -0.07
N PHE A 38 -9.21 11.62 -0.29
CA PHE A 38 -8.58 10.88 0.78
C PHE A 38 -7.20 10.36 0.35
N LEU A 39 -6.24 10.52 1.25
CA LEU A 39 -4.85 10.11 1.09
C LEU A 39 -4.46 9.16 2.22
N GLY A 40 -3.98 7.96 1.89
CA GLY A 40 -3.67 6.96 2.90
C GLY A 40 -2.80 5.80 2.44
N ASP A 41 -2.56 4.87 3.37
CA ASP A 41 -1.99 3.56 3.09
C ASP A 41 -3.07 2.58 2.58
N SER A 42 -2.65 1.39 2.16
CA SER A 42 -3.54 0.37 1.61
C SER A 42 -4.70 -0.02 2.54
N LEU A 43 -4.52 0.03 3.87
CA LEU A 43 -5.58 -0.32 4.81
C LEU A 43 -6.63 0.80 4.88
N GLU A 44 -6.17 2.03 5.03
CA GLU A 44 -7.04 3.20 5.10
C GLU A 44 -7.85 3.38 3.81
N LEU A 45 -7.23 3.16 2.65
CA LEU A 45 -7.94 3.23 1.37
C LEU A 45 -8.98 2.13 1.21
N SER A 46 -8.70 0.91 1.69
CA SER A 46 -9.67 -0.19 1.68
C SER A 46 -10.89 0.12 2.56
N GLN A 47 -10.67 0.72 3.73
CA GLN A 47 -11.75 1.18 4.62
C GLN A 47 -12.57 2.29 3.96
N LYS A 48 -11.90 3.29 3.38
CA LYS A 48 -12.56 4.43 2.74
C LYS A 48 -13.35 4.08 1.49
N ALA A 49 -12.92 3.08 0.72
CA ALA A 49 -13.68 2.56 -0.40
C ALA A 49 -15.09 2.14 0.02
N VAL A 50 -15.25 1.53 1.19
CA VAL A 50 -16.55 1.11 1.75
C VAL A 50 -17.30 2.30 2.35
N GLU A 51 -16.63 3.11 3.19
CA GLU A 51 -17.26 4.15 4.00
C GLU A 51 -17.81 5.35 3.21
N LEU A 52 -17.17 5.72 2.09
CA LEU A 52 -17.52 6.95 1.37
C LEU A 52 -18.81 6.76 0.56
N ASP A 53 -19.73 7.71 0.70
CA ASP A 53 -20.95 7.77 -0.10
C ASP A 53 -20.63 8.43 -1.46
N ALA A 54 -20.40 7.59 -2.47
CA ALA A 54 -20.04 7.99 -3.82
C ALA A 54 -20.41 6.87 -4.80
N ASP A 55 -20.84 7.24 -6.01
CA ASP A 55 -21.16 6.29 -7.07
C ASP A 55 -19.89 5.81 -7.80
N VAL A 56 -18.86 6.66 -7.83
CA VAL A 56 -17.62 6.44 -8.57
C VAL A 56 -16.41 6.64 -7.66
N ILE A 57 -15.48 5.69 -7.68
CA ILE A 57 -14.18 5.79 -7.02
C ILE A 57 -13.11 5.86 -8.10
N VAL A 58 -12.40 6.98 -8.19
CA VAL A 58 -11.14 7.05 -8.93
C VAL A 58 -10.02 6.63 -7.99
N PHE A 59 -9.44 5.48 -8.24
CA PHE A 59 -8.39 4.92 -7.41
C PHE A 59 -7.01 5.26 -7.98
N CYS A 60 -6.38 6.28 -7.42
CA CYS A 60 -5.01 6.66 -7.74
C CYS A 60 -4.03 5.79 -6.92
N GLY A 61 -3.66 4.67 -7.51
CA GLY A 61 -2.71 3.69 -6.98
C GLY A 61 -2.46 2.61 -8.02
N VAL A 62 -2.14 1.40 -7.57
CA VAL A 62 -1.87 0.26 -8.47
C VAL A 62 -3.04 -0.72 -8.55
N HIS A 63 -3.03 -1.56 -9.59
CA HIS A 63 -4.13 -2.45 -9.98
C HIS A 63 -4.77 -3.23 -8.83
N PHE A 64 -3.98 -3.92 -8.00
CA PHE A 64 -4.53 -4.72 -6.90
C PHE A 64 -5.29 -3.88 -5.85
N MET A 65 -4.95 -2.60 -5.71
CA MET A 65 -5.63 -1.70 -4.76
C MET A 65 -7.01 -1.33 -5.31
N ALA A 66 -7.08 -1.00 -6.59
CA ALA A 66 -8.34 -0.75 -7.29
C ALA A 66 -9.22 -2.03 -7.33
N GLU A 67 -8.62 -3.21 -7.55
CA GLU A 67 -9.33 -4.49 -7.40
C GLU A 67 -9.89 -4.66 -5.98
N SER A 68 -9.12 -4.32 -4.95
CA SER A 68 -9.58 -4.44 -3.56
C SER A 68 -10.77 -3.52 -3.28
N ALA A 69 -10.78 -2.31 -3.84
CA ALA A 69 -11.92 -1.41 -3.78
C ALA A 69 -13.15 -1.99 -4.51
N ALA A 70 -12.97 -2.54 -5.71
CA ALA A 70 -14.06 -3.18 -6.48
C ALA A 70 -14.63 -4.41 -5.76
N VAL A 71 -13.78 -5.19 -5.08
CA VAL A 71 -14.20 -6.35 -4.27
C VAL A 71 -15.05 -5.91 -3.07
N LEU A 72 -14.64 -4.85 -2.39
CA LEU A 72 -15.27 -4.34 -1.19
C LEU A 72 -16.52 -3.49 -1.46
N SER A 73 -16.61 -2.87 -2.63
CA SER A 73 -17.70 -1.98 -3.05
C SER A 73 -18.26 -2.38 -4.42
N PRO A 74 -18.91 -3.55 -4.53
CA PRO A 74 -19.36 -4.10 -5.83
C PRO A 74 -20.40 -3.23 -6.55
N ASP A 75 -21.13 -2.39 -5.80
CA ASP A 75 -22.17 -1.51 -6.35
C ASP A 75 -21.61 -0.18 -6.89
N LYS A 76 -20.32 0.12 -6.66
CA LYS A 76 -19.66 1.36 -7.09
C LYS A 76 -18.83 1.12 -8.36
N ILE A 77 -18.72 2.14 -9.19
CA ILE A 77 -17.80 2.10 -10.34
C ILE A 77 -16.40 2.46 -9.84
N VAL A 78 -15.46 1.50 -9.90
CA VAL A 78 -14.06 1.76 -9.56
C VAL A 78 -13.26 1.98 -10.84
N LEU A 79 -12.64 3.15 -10.95
CA LEU A 79 -11.78 3.56 -12.05
C LEU A 79 -10.31 3.51 -11.64
N LEU A 80 -9.47 2.90 -12.47
CA LEU A 80 -8.01 3.03 -12.40
C LEU A 80 -7.56 3.93 -13.57
N PRO A 81 -6.94 5.10 -13.30
CA PRO A 81 -6.56 6.02 -14.36
C PRO A 81 -5.58 5.42 -15.38
N GLU A 82 -4.66 4.57 -14.92
CA GLU A 82 -3.66 3.90 -15.75
C GLU A 82 -3.74 2.39 -15.53
N ILE A 83 -4.28 1.65 -16.51
CA ILE A 83 -4.51 0.20 -16.38
C ILE A 83 -3.20 -0.60 -16.23
N ASP A 84 -2.11 -0.05 -16.72
CA ASP A 84 -0.77 -0.64 -16.63
C ASP A 84 -0.07 -0.34 -15.29
N ALA A 85 -0.64 0.50 -14.43
CA ALA A 85 -0.12 0.76 -13.08
C ALA A 85 -0.26 -0.50 -12.21
N ARG A 86 0.76 -1.36 -12.20
CA ARG A 86 0.74 -2.66 -11.52
C ARG A 86 1.71 -2.68 -10.34
N CYS A 87 1.77 -3.81 -9.65
CA CYS A 87 2.76 -4.03 -8.60
C CYS A 87 3.57 -5.27 -8.96
N PRO A 88 4.84 -5.13 -9.37
CA PRO A 88 5.66 -6.28 -9.74
C PRO A 88 5.72 -7.36 -8.65
N MET A 89 5.67 -6.95 -7.37
CA MET A 89 5.62 -7.87 -6.24
C MET A 89 4.31 -8.66 -6.14
N ALA A 90 3.17 -8.04 -6.45
CA ALA A 90 1.88 -8.74 -6.47
C ALA A 90 1.88 -9.82 -7.56
N ASP A 91 2.50 -9.52 -8.71
CA ASP A 91 2.64 -10.44 -9.84
C ASP A 91 3.63 -11.61 -9.57
N MET A 92 4.41 -11.56 -8.48
CA MET A 92 5.29 -12.66 -8.06
C MET A 92 4.52 -13.82 -7.41
N ALA A 93 3.26 -13.62 -7.00
CA ALA A 93 2.41 -14.68 -6.45
C ALA A 93 1.53 -15.30 -7.53
N ARG A 94 1.54 -16.64 -7.62
CA ARG A 94 0.73 -17.40 -8.58
C ARG A 94 -0.18 -18.40 -7.86
N VAL A 95 -1.43 -18.48 -8.32
CA VAL A 95 -2.49 -19.30 -7.71
C VAL A 95 -2.09 -20.77 -7.62
N ASP A 96 -1.59 -21.37 -8.70
CA ASP A 96 -1.24 -22.79 -8.73
C ASP A 96 -0.08 -23.14 -7.78
N SER A 97 0.91 -22.25 -7.70
CA SER A 97 2.03 -22.38 -6.77
C SER A 97 1.59 -22.21 -5.32
N LEU A 98 0.64 -21.30 -5.04
CA LEU A 98 0.04 -21.16 -3.70
C LEU A 98 -0.78 -22.39 -3.31
N ARG A 99 -1.60 -22.94 -4.23
CA ARG A 99 -2.34 -24.19 -3.99
C ARG A 99 -1.40 -25.36 -3.69
N SER A 100 -0.30 -25.46 -4.42
CA SER A 100 0.72 -26.48 -4.17
C SER A 100 1.37 -26.31 -2.79
N LEU A 101 1.66 -25.07 -2.38
CA LEU A 101 2.22 -24.78 -1.06
C LEU A 101 1.23 -25.10 0.07
N LYS A 102 -0.07 -24.81 -0.13
CA LYS A 102 -1.15 -25.18 0.81
C LYS A 102 -1.23 -26.70 1.00
N GLN A 103 -1.08 -27.48 -0.08
CA GLN A 103 -1.07 -28.95 0.00
C GLN A 103 0.15 -29.50 0.78
N GLN A 104 1.31 -28.83 0.69
CA GLN A 104 2.50 -29.20 1.46
C GLN A 104 2.40 -28.84 2.94
N HIS A 105 1.52 -27.89 3.30
CA HIS A 105 1.31 -27.41 4.66
C HIS A 105 -0.19 -27.33 5.00
N PRO A 106 -0.89 -28.47 5.09
CA PRO A 106 -2.34 -28.49 5.28
C PRO A 106 -2.78 -27.96 6.66
N ASP A 107 -1.85 -27.87 7.62
CA ASP A 107 -2.05 -27.31 8.96
C ASP A 107 -1.81 -25.80 9.04
N ALA A 108 -1.33 -25.16 7.96
CA ALA A 108 -1.02 -23.74 7.95
C ALA A 108 -2.23 -22.89 7.57
N ALA A 109 -2.41 -21.76 8.27
CA ALA A 109 -3.26 -20.69 7.76
C ALA A 109 -2.51 -19.91 6.67
N VAL A 110 -3.24 -19.33 5.73
CA VAL A 110 -2.71 -18.56 4.61
C VAL A 110 -3.07 -17.09 4.80
N ILE A 111 -2.04 -16.26 4.97
CA ILE A 111 -2.18 -14.80 5.02
C ILE A 111 -1.64 -14.23 3.72
N CYS A 112 -2.43 -13.35 3.09
CA CYS A 112 -1.93 -12.52 2.00
C CYS A 112 -1.80 -11.07 2.39
N TYR A 113 -0.65 -10.48 2.10
CA TYR A 113 -0.53 -9.05 2.03
C TYR A 113 -1.47 -8.52 0.94
N VAL A 114 -2.13 -7.38 1.18
CA VAL A 114 -3.05 -6.75 0.21
C VAL A 114 -2.41 -6.54 -1.16
N ASN A 115 -1.08 -6.43 -1.24
CA ASN A 115 -0.28 -6.38 -2.46
C ASN A 115 -0.23 -7.75 -3.17
N THR A 116 -1.40 -8.28 -3.52
CA THR A 116 -1.65 -9.54 -4.23
C THR A 116 -2.89 -9.38 -5.10
N THR A 117 -3.05 -10.17 -6.15
CA THR A 117 -4.27 -10.11 -7.00
C THR A 117 -5.52 -10.57 -6.23
N ALA A 118 -6.70 -10.20 -6.71
CA ALA A 118 -7.96 -10.72 -6.17
C ALA A 118 -8.02 -12.26 -6.17
N GLU A 119 -7.43 -12.93 -7.17
CA GLU A 119 -7.36 -14.39 -7.24
C GLU A 119 -6.53 -15.00 -6.10
N ILE A 120 -5.40 -14.38 -5.76
CA ILE A 120 -4.61 -14.80 -4.59
C ILE A 120 -5.40 -14.56 -3.31
N LYS A 121 -6.05 -13.40 -3.16
CA LYS A 121 -6.90 -13.11 -1.98
C LYS A 121 -8.02 -14.13 -1.80
N ALA A 122 -8.58 -14.65 -2.89
CA ALA A 122 -9.62 -15.68 -2.88
C ALA A 122 -9.14 -17.06 -2.39
N GLU A 123 -7.82 -17.29 -2.40
CA GLU A 123 -7.19 -18.53 -1.91
C GLU A 123 -6.70 -18.42 -0.46
N CYS A 124 -6.83 -17.25 0.18
CA CYS A 124 -6.27 -16.96 1.48
C CYS A 124 -7.32 -16.88 2.59
N ASP A 125 -6.91 -17.17 3.82
CA ASP A 125 -7.79 -17.12 4.98
C ASP A 125 -8.06 -15.69 5.44
N ILE A 126 -7.06 -14.81 5.35
CA ILE A 126 -7.15 -13.42 5.81
C ILE A 126 -6.13 -12.55 5.08
N CYS A 127 -6.49 -11.31 4.79
CA CYS A 127 -5.55 -10.30 4.29
C CYS A 127 -4.79 -9.62 5.43
N CYS A 128 -3.66 -8.99 5.13
CA CYS A 128 -3.02 -8.02 6.03
C CYS A 128 -2.45 -6.84 5.24
N THR A 129 -2.02 -5.80 5.94
CA THR A 129 -1.17 -4.73 5.40
C THR A 129 0.11 -4.60 6.23
N SER A 130 1.09 -3.82 5.77
CA SER A 130 2.29 -3.50 6.57
C SER A 130 1.96 -2.84 7.91
N ALA A 131 0.74 -2.33 8.08
CA ALA A 131 0.29 -1.64 9.27
C ALA A 131 -0.44 -2.52 10.31
N ASN A 132 -0.82 -3.75 9.95
CA ASN A 132 -1.51 -4.67 10.88
C ASN A 132 -1.04 -6.13 10.76
N ALA A 133 0.02 -6.42 10.00
CA ALA A 133 0.48 -7.79 9.75
C ALA A 133 0.78 -8.56 11.03
N ILE A 134 1.41 -7.92 12.02
CA ILE A 134 1.73 -8.55 13.31
C ILE A 134 0.43 -8.91 14.05
N GLU A 135 -0.54 -8.00 14.10
CA GLU A 135 -1.83 -8.18 14.75
C GLU A 135 -2.66 -9.28 14.08
N VAL A 136 -2.69 -9.30 12.75
CA VAL A 136 -3.37 -10.33 11.95
C VAL A 136 -2.75 -11.70 12.19
N VAL A 137 -1.42 -11.80 12.19
CA VAL A 137 -0.73 -13.08 12.44
C VAL A 137 -0.97 -13.58 13.86
N LYS A 138 -1.02 -12.68 14.84
CA LYS A 138 -1.32 -13.02 16.24
C LYS A 138 -2.79 -13.41 16.48
N SER A 139 -3.72 -12.98 15.64
CA SER A 139 -5.15 -13.28 15.81
C SER A 139 -5.54 -14.69 15.37
N LEU A 140 -4.71 -15.34 14.54
CA LEU A 140 -4.96 -16.70 14.04
C LEU A 140 -4.59 -17.73 15.10
N GLU A 141 -5.33 -18.83 15.15
CA GLU A 141 -5.07 -19.94 16.07
C GLU A 141 -3.88 -20.80 15.60
N GLN A 142 -3.75 -20.97 14.28
CA GLN A 142 -2.75 -21.82 13.63
C GLN A 142 -1.33 -21.39 14.01
N ARG A 143 -0.47 -22.36 14.33
CA ARG A 143 0.94 -22.08 14.66
C ARG A 143 1.77 -21.76 13.43
N LYS A 144 1.49 -22.45 12.32
CA LYS A 144 2.18 -22.33 11.04
C LYS A 144 1.37 -21.42 10.12
N ILE A 145 2.06 -20.50 9.44
CA ILE A 145 1.45 -19.47 8.61
C ILE A 145 2.18 -19.42 7.27
N ILE A 146 1.48 -19.60 6.16
CA ILE A 146 1.98 -19.23 4.83
C ILE A 146 1.76 -17.74 4.66
N PHE A 147 2.82 -17.00 4.34
CA PHE A 147 2.77 -15.55 4.16
C PHE A 147 3.17 -15.16 2.74
N VAL A 148 2.22 -14.58 1.98
CA VAL A 148 2.43 -14.16 0.58
C VAL A 148 2.26 -12.64 0.41
N PRO A 149 2.96 -11.97 -0.53
CA PRO A 149 4.08 -12.47 -1.33
C PRO A 149 5.43 -12.01 -0.78
N ASP A 150 5.47 -11.06 0.15
CA ASP A 150 6.69 -10.32 0.51
C ASP A 150 7.48 -11.02 1.63
N LYS A 151 8.69 -11.47 1.30
CA LYS A 151 9.57 -12.17 2.22
C LYS A 151 10.11 -11.28 3.35
N ASN A 152 10.25 -9.97 3.13
CA ASN A 152 10.83 -9.05 4.09
C ASN A 152 9.80 -8.72 5.19
N LEU A 153 8.55 -8.48 4.80
CA LEU A 153 7.42 -8.33 5.72
C LEU A 153 7.17 -9.65 6.47
N ALA A 154 7.26 -10.80 5.79
CA ALA A 154 7.16 -12.10 6.43
C ALA A 154 8.26 -12.30 7.50
N ASP A 155 9.51 -11.92 7.16
CA ASP A 155 10.64 -11.95 8.10
C ASP A 155 10.43 -11.00 9.29
N TYR A 156 9.98 -9.77 9.03
CA TYR A 156 9.64 -8.81 10.07
C TYR A 156 8.56 -9.34 11.00
N VAL A 157 7.49 -9.93 10.47
CA VAL A 157 6.43 -10.59 11.24
C VAL A 157 6.99 -11.75 12.07
N ALA A 158 7.82 -12.61 11.48
CA ALA A 158 8.40 -13.77 12.16
C ALA A 158 9.24 -13.37 13.38
N ARG A 159 9.90 -12.21 13.34
CA ARG A 159 10.69 -11.66 14.46
C ARG A 159 9.83 -11.05 15.57
N ASN A 160 8.59 -10.69 15.28
CA ASN A 160 7.69 -9.95 16.19
C ASN A 160 6.51 -10.80 16.67
N THR A 161 6.53 -12.09 16.31
CA THR A 161 5.53 -13.08 16.69
C THR A 161 6.27 -14.37 17.04
N ASP A 162 5.57 -15.25 17.73
CA ASP A 162 6.03 -16.59 18.03
C ASP A 162 5.61 -17.60 16.94
N LYS A 163 4.80 -17.20 15.95
CA LYS A 163 4.31 -18.07 14.87
C LYS A 163 5.45 -18.56 13.96
N GLN A 164 5.28 -19.76 13.38
CA GLN A 164 6.16 -20.28 12.34
C GLN A 164 5.72 -19.72 10.98
N ILE A 165 6.48 -18.79 10.42
CA ILE A 165 6.18 -18.17 9.13
C ILE A 165 6.88 -18.93 7.99
N ILE A 166 6.12 -19.29 6.97
CA ILE A 166 6.58 -19.84 5.70
C ILE A 166 6.48 -18.71 4.66
N PRO A 167 7.59 -18.02 4.36
CA PRO A 167 7.56 -16.87 3.49
C PRO A 167 7.48 -17.30 2.02
N TRP A 168 6.65 -16.61 1.25
CA TRP A 168 6.80 -16.55 -0.20
C TRP A 168 8.06 -15.77 -0.56
N VAL A 169 8.76 -16.15 -1.62
CA VAL A 169 10.04 -15.55 -2.01
C VAL A 169 9.83 -14.35 -2.96
N GLY A 170 8.82 -13.53 -2.70
CA GLY A 170 8.60 -12.26 -3.40
C GLY A 170 9.17 -11.09 -2.60
N TYR A 171 9.27 -9.92 -3.24
CA TYR A 171 9.75 -8.70 -2.60
C TYR A 171 9.36 -7.46 -3.40
N CYS A 172 9.23 -6.32 -2.73
CA CYS A 172 9.07 -5.03 -3.39
C CYS A 172 10.40 -4.55 -4.01
N PRO A 173 10.50 -4.34 -5.34
CA PRO A 173 11.73 -3.87 -5.96
C PRO A 173 12.19 -2.49 -5.46
N THR A 174 11.27 -1.60 -5.13
CA THR A 174 11.58 -0.24 -4.64
C THR A 174 12.23 -0.29 -3.25
N HIS A 175 11.64 -1.01 -2.29
CA HIS A 175 12.22 -1.15 -0.95
C HIS A 175 13.46 -2.04 -0.94
N ASN A 176 13.50 -3.06 -1.79
CA ASN A 176 14.64 -3.96 -1.89
C ASN A 176 15.88 -3.29 -2.54
N GLN A 177 15.74 -2.13 -3.19
CA GLN A 177 16.87 -1.34 -3.68
C GLN A 177 17.56 -0.51 -2.59
N ILE A 178 16.89 -0.27 -1.45
CA ILE A 178 17.50 0.42 -0.32
C ILE A 178 18.51 -0.53 0.33
N LEU A 179 19.78 -0.12 0.40
CA LEU A 179 20.87 -0.90 0.97
C LEU A 179 21.34 -0.34 2.31
N PRO A 180 21.98 -1.16 3.17
CA PRO A 180 22.60 -0.68 4.42
C PRO A 180 23.54 0.51 4.23
N ILE A 181 24.27 0.54 3.11
CA ILE A 181 25.18 1.65 2.78
C ILE A 181 24.45 2.97 2.55
N ASP A 182 23.21 2.94 2.06
CA ASP A 182 22.40 4.14 1.86
C ASP A 182 21.97 4.71 3.22
N VAL A 183 21.53 3.84 4.13
CA VAL A 183 21.20 4.22 5.52
C VAL A 183 22.43 4.80 6.21
N GLN A 184 23.60 4.16 6.09
CA GLN A 184 24.84 4.65 6.68
C GLN A 184 25.24 6.02 6.13
N ARG A 185 25.15 6.20 4.82
CA ARG A 185 25.44 7.48 4.17
C ARG A 185 24.49 8.56 4.65
N ALA A 186 23.19 8.28 4.69
CA ALA A 186 22.18 9.23 5.15
C ALA A 186 22.41 9.62 6.63
N LYS A 187 22.70 8.65 7.51
CA LYS A 187 23.06 8.91 8.91
C LYS A 187 24.32 9.78 9.05
N ASN A 188 25.33 9.56 8.22
CA ASN A 188 26.55 10.38 8.24
C ASN A 188 26.28 11.84 7.81
N LEU A 189 25.38 12.05 6.85
CA LEU A 189 24.98 13.38 6.39
C LEU A 189 24.04 14.09 7.36
N HIS A 190 23.19 13.32 8.05
CA HIS A 190 22.14 13.81 8.95
C HIS A 190 22.19 13.07 10.30
N PRO A 191 23.23 13.29 11.12
CA PRO A 191 23.47 12.49 12.34
C PRO A 191 22.41 12.68 13.44
N MET A 192 21.61 13.75 13.34
CA MET A 192 20.51 14.03 14.27
C MET A 192 19.16 13.50 13.80
N ALA A 193 19.08 12.92 12.59
CA ALA A 193 17.83 12.48 12.01
C ALA A 193 17.47 11.05 12.45
N GLU A 194 16.21 10.84 12.85
CA GLU A 194 15.67 9.49 13.08
C GLU A 194 15.44 8.78 11.75
N VAL A 195 15.84 7.53 11.64
CA VAL A 195 15.58 6.66 10.48
C VAL A 195 14.27 5.92 10.66
N LEU A 196 13.30 6.21 9.79
CA LEU A 196 12.03 5.48 9.73
C LEU A 196 12.01 4.61 8.46
N ALA A 197 11.88 3.29 8.62
CA ALA A 197 11.86 2.35 7.51
C ALA A 197 10.51 1.65 7.35
N HIS A 198 10.19 1.30 6.11
CA HIS A 198 9.04 0.44 5.80
C HIS A 198 9.42 -1.03 6.02
N PRO A 199 8.53 -1.90 6.55
CA PRO A 199 8.85 -3.31 6.80
C PRO A 199 9.07 -4.16 5.53
N GLU A 200 8.86 -3.60 4.34
CA GLU A 200 9.26 -4.23 3.05
C GLU A 200 10.76 -4.07 2.76
N CYS A 201 11.48 -3.22 3.50
CA CYS A 201 12.93 -3.10 3.41
C CYS A 201 13.62 -4.40 3.86
N ARG A 202 14.84 -4.62 3.35
CA ARG A 202 15.65 -5.77 3.76
C ARG A 202 15.93 -5.74 5.27
N ARG A 203 16.11 -6.93 5.85
CA ARG A 203 16.44 -7.09 7.27
C ARG A 203 17.58 -6.18 7.74
N GLU A 204 18.65 -6.09 6.97
CA GLU A 204 19.83 -5.30 7.34
C GLU A 204 19.54 -3.79 7.38
N VAL A 205 18.58 -3.32 6.58
CA VAL A 205 18.09 -1.92 6.62
C VAL A 205 17.19 -1.71 7.84
N LEU A 206 16.29 -2.67 8.12
CA LEU A 206 15.42 -2.62 9.29
C LEU A 206 16.23 -2.57 10.59
N ASP A 207 17.30 -3.37 10.69
CA ASP A 207 18.18 -3.42 11.86
C ASP A 207 18.96 -2.13 12.10
N MET A 208 19.12 -1.29 11.06
CA MET A 208 19.76 0.02 11.15
C MET A 208 18.77 1.17 11.41
N SER A 209 17.46 0.88 11.45
CA SER A 209 16.39 1.88 11.55
C SER A 209 15.93 2.09 13.00
N ASP A 210 15.58 3.32 13.34
CA ASP A 210 15.13 3.68 14.69
C ASP A 210 13.67 3.25 14.93
N ARG A 211 12.85 3.30 13.87
CA ARG A 211 11.46 2.83 13.87
C ARG A 211 11.10 2.16 12.54
N ILE A 212 10.16 1.23 12.62
CA ILE A 212 9.62 0.50 11.47
C ILE A 212 8.10 0.68 11.44
N PHE A 213 7.57 1.22 10.35
CA PHE A 213 6.15 1.56 10.23
C PHE A 213 5.61 1.40 8.81
N SER A 214 4.29 1.25 8.66
CA SER A 214 3.63 1.56 7.37
C SER A 214 3.75 3.05 7.05
N THR A 215 3.39 3.46 5.83
CA THR A 215 3.43 4.87 5.44
C THR A 215 2.56 5.76 6.34
N THR A 216 1.32 5.36 6.62
CA THR A 216 0.48 6.08 7.59
C THR A 216 1.04 5.98 9.01
N GLY A 217 1.63 4.85 9.39
CA GLY A 217 2.34 4.74 10.68
C GLY A 217 3.45 5.78 10.82
N MET A 218 4.24 6.00 9.76
CA MET A 218 5.27 7.06 9.73
C MET A 218 4.64 8.45 9.86
N VAL A 219 3.59 8.75 9.08
CA VAL A 219 2.87 10.04 9.13
C VAL A 219 2.38 10.31 10.55
N ASN A 220 1.73 9.35 11.20
CA ASN A 220 1.20 9.49 12.54
C ASN A 220 2.31 9.68 13.58
N TYR A 221 3.38 8.89 13.51
CA TYR A 221 4.53 9.03 14.41
C TYR A 221 5.18 10.41 14.28
N ILE A 222 5.41 10.88 13.05
CA ILE A 222 6.06 12.16 12.79
C ILE A 222 5.26 13.32 13.37
N ARG A 223 3.93 13.31 13.30
CA ARG A 223 3.07 14.36 13.88
C ARG A 223 3.28 14.54 15.38
N THR A 224 3.54 13.44 16.11
CA THR A 224 3.68 13.46 17.58
C THR A 224 5.12 13.36 18.07
N SER A 225 6.08 13.01 17.20
CA SER A 225 7.49 12.88 17.56
C SER A 225 8.09 14.24 17.95
N GLY A 226 8.93 14.24 18.99
CA GLY A 226 9.73 15.40 19.39
C GLY A 226 10.93 15.69 18.47
N SER A 227 11.27 14.78 17.56
CA SER A 227 12.36 14.98 16.59
C SER A 227 11.95 15.92 15.46
N ASN A 228 12.94 16.67 14.98
CA ASN A 228 12.78 17.67 13.92
C ASN A 228 13.35 17.21 12.57
N GLU A 229 14.10 16.12 12.52
CA GLU A 229 14.79 15.64 11.33
C GLU A 229 14.57 14.13 11.17
N PHE A 230 14.21 13.69 9.97
CA PHE A 230 13.90 12.28 9.68
C PHE A 230 14.52 11.85 8.35
N ILE A 231 15.14 10.67 8.35
CA ILE A 231 15.51 9.93 7.15
C ILE A 231 14.40 8.94 6.86
N ILE A 232 13.83 9.02 5.67
CA ILE A 232 12.67 8.22 5.26
C ILE A 232 13.16 7.11 4.31
N ALA A 233 13.10 5.87 4.80
CA ALA A 233 13.44 4.65 4.07
C ALA A 233 12.18 3.96 3.55
N THR A 234 11.52 4.62 2.61
CA THR A 234 10.37 4.13 1.84
C THR A 234 10.32 4.85 0.49
N GLU A 235 9.22 4.73 -0.26
CA GLU A 235 9.03 5.41 -1.54
C GLU A 235 8.97 6.95 -1.38
N SER A 236 9.58 7.69 -2.32
CA SER A 236 9.82 9.14 -2.19
C SER A 236 8.56 10.02 -2.28
N GLY A 237 7.46 9.53 -2.85
CA GLY A 237 6.17 10.21 -2.89
C GLY A 237 5.61 10.54 -1.51
N LEU A 238 5.95 9.75 -0.49
CA LEU A 238 5.54 10.03 0.90
C LEU A 238 6.08 11.39 1.38
N LEU A 239 7.23 11.84 0.88
CA LEU A 239 7.84 13.10 1.29
C LEU A 239 6.99 14.33 0.99
N HIS A 240 6.18 14.30 -0.08
CA HIS A 240 5.26 15.40 -0.38
C HIS A 240 4.30 15.63 0.77
N ARG A 241 3.59 14.57 1.19
CA ARG A 241 2.69 14.58 2.34
C ARG A 241 3.39 15.02 3.62
N LEU A 242 4.55 14.42 3.92
CA LEU A 242 5.29 14.72 5.15
C LEU A 242 5.67 16.20 5.25
N LYS A 243 6.23 16.77 4.17
CA LYS A 243 6.61 18.19 4.10
C LYS A 243 5.39 19.11 4.19
N LYS A 244 4.29 18.77 3.51
CA LYS A 244 3.05 19.56 3.51
C LYS A 244 2.40 19.60 4.89
N GLU A 245 2.35 18.47 5.58
CA GLU A 245 1.72 18.36 6.90
C GLU A 245 2.63 18.84 8.05
N ASN A 246 3.95 18.86 7.86
CA ASN A 246 4.93 19.20 8.89
C ASN A 246 6.01 20.17 8.36
N PRO A 247 5.65 21.39 7.97
CA PRO A 247 6.55 22.31 7.27
C PRO A 247 7.77 22.76 8.09
N HIS A 248 7.74 22.59 9.41
CA HIS A 248 8.83 22.94 10.32
C HIS A 248 9.84 21.80 10.53
N LYS A 249 9.54 20.59 10.06
CA LYS A 249 10.40 19.40 10.17
C LYS A 249 11.16 19.18 8.87
N LYS A 250 12.35 18.58 8.97
CA LYS A 250 13.20 18.24 7.81
C LYS A 250 13.07 16.76 7.50
N PHE A 251 12.97 16.45 6.21
CA PHE A 251 12.82 15.10 5.70
C PHE A 251 13.87 14.84 4.62
N TYR A 252 14.57 13.72 4.77
CA TYR A 252 15.66 13.29 3.90
C TYR A 252 15.31 11.94 3.28
N GLU A 253 15.52 11.80 1.98
CA GLU A 253 15.45 10.49 1.32
C GLU A 253 16.62 9.63 1.79
N VAL A 254 16.38 8.35 2.08
CA VAL A 254 17.48 7.42 2.36
C VAL A 254 18.37 7.21 1.12
N SER A 255 17.77 7.27 -0.08
CA SER A 255 18.41 7.01 -1.36
C SER A 255 17.63 7.68 -2.50
N PRO A 256 18.31 8.15 -3.56
CA PRO A 256 17.64 8.72 -4.75
C PRO A 256 16.88 7.68 -5.58
N TYR A 257 17.05 6.38 -5.31
CA TYR A 257 16.45 5.28 -6.07
C TYR A 257 15.18 4.72 -5.40
N THR A 258 14.45 5.56 -4.68
CA THR A 258 13.25 5.18 -3.91
C THR A 258 11.95 5.44 -4.67
N MET A 259 11.98 5.67 -5.97
CA MET A 259 10.77 5.92 -6.76
C MET A 259 10.13 4.60 -7.23
N CYS A 260 8.83 4.45 -7.02
CA CYS A 260 8.06 3.35 -7.63
C CYS A 260 7.54 3.79 -9.00
N PRO A 261 8.07 3.26 -10.13
CA PRO A 261 7.67 3.72 -11.46
C PRO A 261 6.19 3.50 -11.74
N ASP A 262 5.61 2.40 -11.25
CA ASP A 262 4.19 2.09 -11.45
C ASP A 262 3.26 3.10 -10.78
N MET A 263 3.56 3.48 -9.53
CA MET A 263 2.82 4.55 -8.84
C MET A 263 2.96 5.89 -9.55
N LYS A 264 4.04 6.13 -10.29
CA LYS A 264 4.23 7.40 -11.03
C LYS A 264 3.62 7.38 -12.44
N MET A 265 3.01 6.28 -12.89
CA MET A 265 2.29 6.29 -14.17
C MET A 265 1.09 7.23 -14.13
N ILE A 266 0.42 7.30 -12.97
CA ILE A 266 -0.76 8.15 -12.79
C ILE A 266 -0.32 9.61 -12.71
N ASP A 267 -0.77 10.40 -13.67
CA ASP A 267 -0.63 11.84 -13.68
C ASP A 267 -2.00 12.53 -13.73
N ILE A 268 -1.99 13.86 -13.57
CA ILE A 268 -3.24 14.63 -13.48
C ILE A 268 -4.08 14.55 -14.76
N LYS A 269 -3.45 14.35 -15.92
CA LYS A 269 -4.16 14.17 -17.19
C LYS A 269 -4.84 12.80 -17.22
N ALA A 270 -4.16 11.75 -16.78
CA ALA A 270 -4.74 10.41 -16.67
C ALA A 270 -6.00 10.42 -15.79
N VAL A 271 -5.97 11.12 -14.65
CA VAL A 271 -7.15 11.27 -13.77
C VAL A 271 -8.30 12.00 -14.46
N ALA A 272 -8.01 13.12 -15.15
CA ALA A 272 -9.03 13.87 -15.88
C ALA A 272 -9.66 13.04 -17.01
N ASP A 273 -8.83 12.35 -17.81
CA ASP A 273 -9.27 11.49 -18.90
C ASP A 273 -10.07 10.30 -18.37
N SER A 274 -9.68 9.76 -17.22
CA SER A 274 -10.36 8.66 -16.55
C SER A 274 -11.78 9.03 -16.15
N LEU A 275 -11.95 10.17 -15.48
CA LEU A 275 -13.24 10.71 -15.06
C LEU A 275 -14.13 11.11 -16.25
N GLU A 276 -13.56 11.73 -17.27
CA GLU A 276 -14.30 12.19 -18.45
C GLU A 276 -14.88 11.01 -19.23
N ASN A 277 -14.07 9.97 -19.41
CA ASN A 277 -14.42 8.82 -20.24
C ASN A 277 -14.93 7.62 -19.42
N MET A 278 -15.03 7.74 -18.09
CA MET A 278 -15.42 6.65 -17.18
C MET A 278 -14.59 5.38 -17.38
N LYS A 279 -13.25 5.53 -17.49
CA LYS A 279 -12.31 4.42 -17.75
C LYS A 279 -11.03 4.54 -16.91
N TYR A 280 -10.29 3.48 -16.62
CA TYR A 280 -10.63 2.09 -16.90
C TYR A 280 -11.42 1.50 -15.75
N VAL A 281 -12.58 0.91 -16.04
CA VAL A 281 -13.41 0.26 -15.01
C VAL A 281 -12.75 -1.04 -14.56
N ILE A 282 -12.46 -1.13 -13.26
CA ILE A 282 -11.94 -2.34 -12.65
C ILE A 282 -13.10 -3.25 -12.26
N THR A 283 -13.01 -4.51 -12.69
CA THR A 283 -13.99 -5.55 -12.38
C THR A 283 -13.28 -6.80 -11.91
N VAL A 284 -13.95 -7.58 -11.05
CA VAL A 284 -13.45 -8.86 -10.55
C VAL A 284 -14.56 -9.89 -10.73
N PRO A 285 -14.29 -11.08 -11.32
CA PRO A 285 -15.30 -12.12 -11.47
C PRO A 285 -15.96 -12.47 -10.12
N GLU A 286 -17.27 -12.64 -10.12
CA GLU A 286 -18.07 -12.73 -8.89
C GLU A 286 -17.65 -13.89 -7.97
N ASP A 287 -17.28 -15.03 -8.55
CA ASP A 287 -16.80 -16.21 -7.82
C ASP A 287 -15.46 -15.98 -7.12
N ILE A 288 -14.58 -15.17 -7.70
CA ILE A 288 -13.33 -14.70 -7.09
C ILE A 288 -13.65 -13.62 -6.06
N ARG A 289 -14.50 -12.65 -6.42
CA ARG A 289 -14.85 -11.48 -5.59
C ARG A 289 -15.40 -11.90 -4.24
N ILE A 290 -16.37 -12.82 -4.20
CA ILE A 290 -16.98 -13.29 -2.95
C ILE A 290 -15.92 -13.85 -2.00
N LYS A 291 -14.98 -14.66 -2.51
CA LYS A 291 -13.91 -15.27 -1.70
C LYS A 291 -12.86 -14.25 -1.26
N ALA A 292 -12.43 -13.38 -2.17
CA ALA A 292 -11.50 -12.29 -1.86
C ALA A 292 -12.08 -11.30 -0.83
N LYS A 293 -13.40 -11.06 -0.89
CA LYS A 293 -14.09 -10.22 0.09
C LYS A 293 -14.03 -10.83 1.49
N GLN A 294 -14.14 -12.16 1.62
CA GLN A 294 -14.04 -12.81 2.93
C GLN A 294 -12.68 -12.57 3.60
N SER A 295 -11.57 -12.67 2.85
CA SER A 295 -10.23 -12.43 3.40
C SER A 295 -9.99 -10.96 3.73
N LEU A 296 -10.51 -10.03 2.92
CA LEU A 296 -10.48 -8.59 3.20
C LEU A 296 -11.37 -8.20 4.40
N ASP A 297 -12.60 -8.66 4.48
CA ASP A 297 -13.51 -8.38 5.60
C ASP A 297 -12.91 -8.86 6.93
N ARG A 298 -12.31 -10.07 6.94
CA ARG A 298 -11.61 -10.60 8.11
C ARG A 298 -10.44 -9.71 8.53
N MET A 299 -9.67 -9.17 7.59
CA MET A 299 -8.60 -8.20 7.87
C MET A 299 -9.17 -6.93 8.51
N LEU A 300 -10.25 -6.38 7.94
CA LEU A 300 -10.88 -5.14 8.40
C LEU A 300 -11.52 -5.28 9.79
N ALA A 301 -11.95 -6.49 10.16
CA ALA A 301 -12.49 -6.80 11.49
C ALA A 301 -11.41 -6.79 12.60
N ILE A 302 -10.12 -6.90 12.25
CA ILE A 302 -9.03 -6.84 13.23
C ILE A 302 -8.85 -5.40 13.72
N LYS A 303 -9.27 -5.14 14.96
CA LYS A 303 -9.09 -3.83 15.60
C LYS A 303 -7.61 -3.54 15.81
N ARG A 304 -7.12 -2.41 15.29
CA ARG A 304 -5.82 -1.85 15.69
C ARG A 304 -5.87 -1.52 17.19
N LYS A 305 -4.86 -1.94 17.95
CA LYS A 305 -4.57 -1.25 19.22
C LYS A 305 -4.08 0.14 18.84
N ARG A 306 -4.85 1.17 19.22
CA ARG A 306 -4.44 2.57 19.08
C ARG A 306 -3.32 2.88 20.06
#